data_AF-A0AA86IVQ9-F1
#
_entry.id   AF-A0AA86IVQ9-F1
#
_cell.length_a   1.000
_cell.length_b   1.000
_cell.length_c   1.000
_cell.angle_alpha   90.00
_cell.angle_beta   90.00
_cell.angle_gamma   90.00
#
_symmetry.space_group_name_H-M   'P 1'
#
loop_
_entity.id
_entity.type
_entity.pdbx_description
1 polymer ?
#
loop_
_entity_poly.entity_id
_entity_poly.type
_entity_poly.pdbx_seq_one_letter_code
_entity_poly.pdbx_strand_id
1 'polypeptide(L)' 'MKLTESHVEGGRMQFTATFKSERRDEVHSYGVITEDESHARETIMSWAESHGYTDEDFI' A
#
# COMPACT_ATOMS: atom_id res chain seq x y z
N MET A 1 1.55 1.21 9.35
CA MET A 1 1.16 0.57 8.07
C MET A 1 1.41 -0.94 8.11
N LYS A 2 0.40 -1.73 7.73
CA LYS A 2 0.50 -3.18 7.48
C LYS A 2 0.55 -3.40 5.96
N LEU A 3 1.53 -4.18 5.49
CA LEU A 3 1.61 -4.60 4.08
C LEU A 3 1.24 -6.07 3.99
N THR A 4 0.45 -6.42 2.98
CA THR A 4 0.23 -7.80 2.57
C THR A 4 1.19 -8.12 1.43
N GLU A 5 2.06 -9.08 1.66
CA GLU A 5 3.01 -9.57 0.65
C GLU A 5 2.42 -10.79 -0.06
N SER A 6 2.61 -10.84 -1.38
CA SER A 6 2.34 -12.04 -2.17
C SER A 6 3.45 -12.26 -3.19
N HIS A 7 3.87 -13.52 -3.36
CA HIS A 7 4.90 -13.86 -4.33
C HIS A 7 4.36 -13.77 -5.76
N VAL A 8 5.16 -13.17 -6.64
CA VAL A 8 4.89 -13.10 -8.08
C VAL A 8 5.99 -13.84 -8.83
N GLU A 9 5.70 -14.31 -10.05
CA GLU A 9 6.68 -15.04 -10.85
C GLU A 9 7.94 -14.19 -11.13
N GLY A 10 9.10 -14.83 -11.14
CA GLY A 10 10.38 -14.17 -11.46
C GLY A 10 11.10 -13.52 -10.29
N GLY A 11 10.81 -13.93 -9.04
CA GLY A 11 11.55 -13.49 -7.85
C GLY A 11 11.09 -12.15 -7.26
N ARG A 12 10.06 -11.54 -7.86
CA ARG A 12 9.46 -10.29 -7.38
C ARG A 12 8.36 -10.58 -6.36
N MET A 13 8.05 -9.57 -5.56
CA MET A 13 6.99 -9.60 -4.56
C MET A 13 5.99 -8.48 -4.85
N GLN A 14 4.71 -8.75 -4.66
CA GLN A 14 3.68 -7.72 -4.66
C GLN A 14 3.38 -7.36 -3.21
N PHE A 15 3.61 -6.10 -2.87
CA PHE A 15 3.24 -5.50 -1.60
C PHE A 15 1.97 -4.69 -1.79
N THR A 16 0.96 -4.97 -0.98
CA THR A 16 -0.34 -4.29 -1.03
C THR A 16 -0.68 -3.68 0.31
N ALA A 17 -1.11 -2.43 0.30
CA ALA A 17 -1.71 -1.76 1.45
C ALA A 17 -3.21 -1.57 1.22
N THR A 18 -3.97 -1.58 2.32
CA THR A 18 -5.40 -1.27 2.31
C THR A 18 -5.65 -0.07 3.22
N PHE A 19 -6.54 0.81 2.78
CA PHE A 19 -6.82 2.09 3.40
C PHE A 19 -8.32 2.25 3.58
N LYS A 20 -8.74 2.81 4.71
CA LYS A 20 -10.10 3.27 4.95
C LYS A 20 -10.05 4.61 5.67
N SER A 21 -10.48 5.66 4.99
CA SER A 21 -10.53 6.99 5.63
C SER A 21 -11.73 7.09 6.55
N GLU A 22 -11.60 7.69 7.74
CA GLU A 22 -12.76 7.98 8.60
C GLU A 22 -13.78 8.90 7.91
N ARG A 23 -13.33 9.70 6.94
CA ARG A 23 -14.15 10.68 6.20
C ARG A 23 -14.89 10.07 5.02
N ARG A 24 -14.51 8.85 4.58
CA ARG A 24 -15.06 8.18 3.40
C ARG A 24 -15.36 6.73 3.76
N ASP A 25 -16.60 6.28 3.63
CA ASP A 25 -16.95 4.88 3.93
C ASP A 25 -16.47 3.87 2.86
N GLU A 26 -15.44 4.24 2.11
CA GLU A 26 -14.86 3.43 1.04
C GLU A 26 -13.51 2.85 1.47
N VAL A 27 -13.30 1.58 1.13
CA VAL A 27 -12.04 0.89 1.32
C VAL A 27 -11.29 0.86 0.00
N HIS A 28 -10.03 1.26 0.01
CA HIS A 28 -9.16 1.28 -1.16
C HIS A 28 -7.96 0.37 -0.93
N SER A 29 -7.44 -0.24 -2.00
CA SER A 29 -6.21 -1.03 -1.93
C SER A 29 -5.27 -0.63 -3.04
N TYR A 30 -3.98 -0.52 -2.71
CA TYR A 30 -2.94 -0.18 -3.67
C TYR A 30 -1.76 -1.15 -3.54
N GLY A 31 -1.31 -1.68 -4.67
CA GLY A 31 -0.28 -2.69 -4.75
C GLY A 31 0.88 -2.29 -5.65
N VAL A 32 2.11 -2.59 -5.21
CA VAL A 32 3.35 -2.35 -5.95
C VAL A 32 4.13 -3.66 -6.06
N ILE A 33 4.58 -3.99 -7.27
CA ILE A 33 5.44 -5.14 -7.53
C ILE A 33 6.89 -4.68 -7.52
N THR A 34 7.68 -5.18 -6.57
CA THR A 34 9.11 -4.84 -6.40
C THR A 34 9.83 -5.97 -5.66
N GLU A 35 11.16 -5.93 -5.64
CA GLU A 35 12.01 -6.85 -4.87
C GLU A 35 12.40 -6.25 -3.50
N ASP A 36 12.10 -4.97 -3.28
CA ASP A 36 12.46 -4.20 -2.09
C ASP A 36 11.20 -3.68 -1.36
N GLU A 37 10.97 -4.19 -0.15
CA GLU A 37 9.87 -3.75 0.73
C GLU A 37 9.97 -2.26 1.07
N SER A 38 11.18 -1.72 1.27
CA SER A 38 11.36 -0.30 1.62
C SER A 38 10.88 0.60 0.48
N HIS A 39 11.25 0.24 -0.75
CA HIS A 39 10.77 0.92 -1.95
C HIS A 39 9.24 0.79 -2.11
N ALA A 40 8.67 -0.37 -1.81
CA ALA A 40 7.21 -0.54 -1.80
C ALA A 40 6.54 0.41 -0.80
N ARG A 41 7.08 0.49 0.42
CA ARG A 41 6.57 1.38 1.47
C ARG A 41 6.55 2.83 1.02
N GLU A 42 7.68 3.34 0.53
CA GLU A 42 7.78 4.73 0.06
C GLU A 42 6.80 5.03 -1.09
N THR A 43 6.67 4.10 -2.04
CA THR A 43 5.77 4.26 -3.19
C THR A 43 4.31 4.26 -2.76
N ILE A 44 3.93 3.33 -1.88
CA ILE A 44 2.57 3.21 -1.34
C ILE A 44 2.22 4.45 -0.51
N MET A 45 3.14 4.93 0.34
CA MET A 45 2.95 6.16 1.13
C MET A 45 2.75 7.38 0.23
N SER A 46 3.62 7.56 -0.77
CA SER A 46 3.53 8.69 -1.71
C SER A 46 2.19 8.68 -2.46
N TRP A 47 1.74 7.50 -2.89
CA TRP A 47 0.43 7.34 -3.51
C TRP A 47 -0.71 7.69 -2.54
N ALA A 48 -0.65 7.19 -1.31
CA ALA A 48 -1.67 7.42 -0.28
C ALA A 48 -1.82 8.92 0.02
N GLU A 49 -0.71 9.62 0.28
CA GLU A 49 -0.68 11.07 0.53
C GLU A 49 -1.25 11.87 -0.64
N SER A 50 -0.89 11.50 -1.88
CA SER A 50 -1.43 12.16 -3.08
C SER A 50 -2.94 12.00 -3.26
N HIS A 51 -3.56 11.00 -2.61
CA HIS A 51 -5.01 10.76 -2.59
C HIS A 51 -5.69 11.26 -1.31
N GLY A 52 -4.93 11.90 -0.42
CA GLY A 52 -5.41 12.47 0.85
C GLY A 52 -5.55 11.46 1.98
N TYR A 53 -4.92 10.29 1.87
CA TYR A 53 -4.81 9.32 2.97
C TYR A 53 -3.61 9.63 3.86
N THR A 54 -3.70 9.29 5.14
CA THR A 54 -2.63 9.40 6.13
C THR A 54 -2.26 8.03 6.71
N ASP A 55 -1.19 7.98 7.50
CA ASP A 55 -0.77 6.78 8.26
C ASP A 55 -1.89 6.15 9.11
N GLU A 56 -2.84 6.96 9.57
CA GLU A 56 -3.96 6.51 10.40
C GLU A 56 -5.05 5.79 9.59
N ASP A 57 -5.10 6.01 8.27
CA ASP A 57 -6.10 5.40 7.40
C ASP A 57 -5.74 3.95 7.01
N PHE A 58 -4.54 3.46 7.36
CA PHE A 58 -4.11 2.09 7.05
C PHE A 58 -4.73 1.05 7.98
N ILE A 59 -5.26 -0.04 7.40
CA ILE A 59 -5.89 -1.16 8.12
C ILE A 59 -5.19 -2.51 7.92
#